data_AF-A0A946PN84-F1
#
_entry.id   AF-A0A946PN84-F1
#
_cell.length_a   1.000
_cell.length_b   1.000
_cell.length_c   1.000
_cell.angle_alpha   90.00
_cell.angle_beta   90.00
_cell.angle_gamma   90.00
#
_symmetry.space_group_name_H-M   'P 1'
#
loop_
_entity.id
_entity.type
_entity.pdbx_description
1 polymer ?
#
loop_
_entity_poly.entity_id
_entity_poly.type
_entity_poly.pdbx_seq_one_letter_code
_entity_poly.pdbx_strand_id
1 'polypeptide(L)'
;LDMLNPNTVTLGITNASFLAQVVDWNPPLLHETIKAAHAHKGTSIVRIIQRCPVFVDSITKELQEDSSRLLLLTHENGIPVAPGVDRLFPETREHDPSDMNQALEIARDETLKGIIPVGLLYQNKDIPCYSDLSAVGHDATDEQKITATNNALDSFAI
;
A
#
# COMPACT_ATOMS: atom_id res chain seq x y z
N LEU A 1 11.42 -11.85 -20.97
CA LEU A 1 10.94 -11.95 -19.57
C LEU A 1 10.32 -10.61 -19.26
N ASP A 2 9.05 -10.61 -18.90
CA ASP A 2 8.34 -9.37 -18.56
C ASP A 2 8.82 -8.85 -17.20
N MET A 3 8.73 -7.53 -17.01
CA MET A 3 9.11 -6.91 -15.75
C MET A 3 8.14 -7.29 -14.64
N LEU A 4 8.68 -7.58 -13.47
CA LEU A 4 7.88 -7.79 -12.26
C LEU A 4 7.11 -6.49 -11.93
N ASN A 5 5.80 -6.60 -11.70
CA ASN A 5 4.99 -5.48 -11.22
C ASN A 5 4.94 -5.50 -9.68
N PRO A 6 5.56 -4.54 -8.98
CA PRO A 6 5.58 -4.55 -7.52
C PRO A 6 4.18 -4.47 -6.91
N ASN A 7 3.23 -3.80 -7.57
CA ASN A 7 1.86 -3.67 -7.05
C ASN A 7 1.16 -5.03 -7.00
N THR A 8 1.24 -5.82 -8.07
CA THR A 8 0.61 -7.14 -8.12
C THR A 8 1.29 -8.12 -7.18
N VAL A 9 2.61 -7.99 -7.00
CA VAL A 9 3.35 -8.79 -6.01
C VAL A 9 2.88 -8.45 -4.61
N THR A 10 2.80 -7.17 -4.26
CA THR A 10 2.32 -6.72 -2.95
C THR A 10 0.91 -7.22 -2.68
N LEU A 11 -0.01 -7.07 -3.64
CA LEU A 11 -1.39 -7.55 -3.50
C LEU A 11 -1.50 -9.08 -3.39
N GLY A 12 -0.49 -9.82 -3.85
CA GLY A 12 -0.40 -11.27 -3.69
C GLY A 12 0.11 -11.74 -2.32
N ILE A 13 0.56 -10.81 -1.45
CA ILE A 13 1.00 -11.15 -0.09
C ILE A 13 -0.24 -11.35 0.79
N THR A 14 -0.35 -12.50 1.46
CA THR A 14 -1.52 -12.91 2.27
C THR A 14 -2.02 -11.83 3.24
N ASN A 15 -1.12 -11.04 3.82
CA ASN A 15 -1.43 -10.00 4.81
C ASN A 15 -1.05 -8.60 4.33
N ALA A 16 -1.12 -8.32 3.02
CA ALA A 16 -1.04 -6.95 2.52
C ALA A 16 -2.14 -6.12 3.20
N SER A 17 -1.80 -4.94 3.72
CA SER A 17 -2.75 -4.08 4.45
C SER A 17 -2.75 -2.63 3.97
N PHE A 18 -1.71 -2.19 3.25
CA PHE A 18 -1.65 -0.87 2.64
C PHE A 18 -0.73 -0.87 1.42
N LEU A 19 -1.24 -0.45 0.28
CA LEU A 19 -0.49 -0.25 -0.97
C LEU A 19 -0.89 1.06 -1.62
N ALA A 20 0.09 1.92 -1.86
CA ALA A 20 -0.07 3.13 -2.64
C ALA A 20 1.01 3.24 -3.72
N GLN A 21 0.71 4.00 -4.77
CA GLN A 21 1.67 4.32 -5.82
C GLN A 21 1.63 5.82 -6.11
N VAL A 22 2.79 6.44 -6.32
CA VAL A 22 2.89 7.87 -6.60
C VAL A 22 4.13 8.18 -7.44
N VAL A 23 4.15 9.37 -8.04
CA VAL A 23 5.28 9.89 -8.82
C VAL A 23 6.06 10.93 -8.01
N ASP A 24 7.39 10.99 -8.17
CA ASP A 24 8.22 11.93 -7.39
C ASP A 24 8.06 13.40 -7.81
N TRP A 25 7.57 13.66 -9.03
CA TRP A 25 7.33 15.01 -9.55
C TRP A 25 5.97 15.62 -9.18
N ASN A 26 5.21 14.96 -8.28
CA ASN A 26 4.04 15.55 -7.64
C ASN A 26 4.23 15.61 -6.11
N PRO A 27 5.00 16.59 -5.60
CA PRO A 27 5.34 16.68 -4.18
C PRO A 27 4.13 16.76 -3.23
N PRO A 28 3.05 17.53 -3.55
CA PRO A 28 1.87 17.56 -2.68
C PRO A 28 1.23 16.17 -2.50
N LEU A 29 1.04 15.43 -3.59
CA LEU A 29 0.44 14.10 -3.53
C LEU A 29 1.36 13.06 -2.90
N LEU A 30 2.67 13.13 -3.19
CA LEU A 30 3.68 12.30 -2.53
C LEU A 30 3.65 12.50 -1.01
N HIS A 31 3.59 13.76 -0.55
CA HIS A 31 3.54 14.07 0.88
C HIS A 31 2.31 13.49 1.56
N GLU A 32 1.12 13.65 0.97
CA GLU A 32 -0.12 13.06 1.51
C GLU A 32 -0.09 11.53 1.48
N THR A 33 0.51 10.93 0.44
CA THR A 33 0.70 9.47 0.36
C THR A 33 1.59 8.95 1.50
N ILE A 34 2.72 9.61 1.76
CA ILE A 34 3.64 9.20 2.84
C ILE A 34 3.01 9.40 4.22
N LYS A 35 2.24 10.49 4.43
CA LYS A 35 1.48 10.68 5.67
C LYS A 35 0.46 9.56 5.90
N ALA A 36 -0.31 9.21 4.88
CA ALA A 36 -1.29 8.14 4.97
C ALA A 36 -0.63 6.79 5.27
N ALA A 37 0.48 6.49 4.58
CA ALA A 37 1.27 5.27 4.80
C ALA A 37 1.84 5.20 6.23
N HIS A 38 2.32 6.31 6.78
CA HIS A 38 2.81 6.39 8.15
C HIS A 38 1.70 6.26 9.19
N ALA A 39 0.51 6.82 8.92
CA ALA A 39 -0.63 6.75 9.83
C ALA A 39 -1.29 5.36 9.86
N HIS A 40 -1.12 4.56 8.79
CA HIS A 40 -1.66 3.21 8.70
C HIS A 40 -1.09 2.30 9.80
N LYS A 41 -1.97 1.54 10.44
CA LYS A 41 -1.60 0.54 11.45
C LYS A 41 -1.37 -0.80 10.75
N GLY A 42 -0.14 -1.02 10.31
CA GLY A 42 0.25 -2.23 9.59
C GLY A 42 1.47 -1.99 8.72
N THR A 43 1.78 -2.97 7.87
CA THR A 43 2.85 -2.83 6.88
C THR A 43 2.36 -2.01 5.69
N SER A 44 2.99 -0.86 5.49
CA SER A 44 2.71 0.03 4.34
C SER A 44 3.76 -0.11 3.25
N ILE A 45 3.31 -0.30 2.00
CA ILE A 45 4.16 -0.25 0.82
C ILE A 45 3.76 0.94 -0.04
N VAL A 46 4.73 1.80 -0.35
CA VAL A 46 4.54 2.94 -1.26
C VAL A 46 5.50 2.79 -2.43
N ARG A 47 4.96 2.53 -3.62
CA ARG A 47 5.75 2.53 -4.85
C ARG A 47 5.91 3.95 -5.36
N ILE A 48 7.13 4.47 -5.31
CA ILE A 48 7.44 5.80 -5.85
C ILE A 48 8.10 5.62 -7.23
N ILE A 49 7.45 6.11 -8.27
CA ILE A 49 8.06 6.24 -9.59
C ILE A 49 8.99 7.45 -9.53
N GLN A 50 10.28 7.17 -9.40
CA GLN A 50 11.30 8.19 -9.22
C GLN A 50 12.08 8.43 -10.52
N ARG A 51 12.28 9.71 -10.85
CA ARG A 51 13.14 10.12 -11.96
C ARG A 51 14.60 9.74 -11.70
N CYS A 52 15.30 9.33 -12.76
CA CYS A 52 16.75 9.19 -12.77
C CYS A 52 17.31 9.86 -14.04
N PRO A 53 17.69 11.15 -13.96
CA PRO A 53 18.07 11.96 -15.12
C PRO A 53 19.42 11.55 -15.72
N VAL A 54 20.20 10.71 -15.04
CA VAL A 54 21.53 10.30 -15.51
C VAL A 54 21.46 9.12 -16.49
N PHE A 55 20.60 8.14 -16.21
CA PHE A 55 20.61 6.86 -16.92
C PHE A 55 19.31 6.54 -17.68
N VAL A 56 18.17 7.10 -17.28
CA VAL A 56 16.84 6.74 -17.84
C VAL A 56 15.95 7.98 -18.05
N ASP A 57 16.58 9.10 -18.40
CA ASP A 57 15.95 10.42 -18.54
C ASP A 57 14.81 10.44 -19.58
N SER A 58 14.98 9.76 -20.72
CA SER A 58 13.98 9.75 -21.79
C SER A 58 12.66 9.14 -21.35
N ILE A 59 12.71 8.03 -20.60
CA ILE A 59 11.50 7.31 -20.15
C ILE A 59 10.70 8.16 -19.16
N THR A 60 11.39 8.80 -18.22
CA THR A 60 10.72 9.56 -17.16
C THR A 60 10.29 10.95 -17.63
N LYS A 61 10.93 11.52 -18.65
CA LYS A 61 10.48 12.76 -19.31
C LYS A 61 9.19 12.56 -20.09
N GLU A 62 9.09 11.50 -20.88
CA GLU A 62 7.86 11.19 -21.62
C GLU A 62 6.65 11.09 -20.68
N LEU A 63 6.84 10.45 -19.53
CA LEU A 63 5.81 10.28 -18.51
C LEU A 63 5.46 11.57 -17.74
N GLN A 64 6.37 12.54 -17.72
CA GLN A 64 6.13 13.88 -17.15
C GLN A 64 5.39 14.79 -18.14
N GLU A 65 5.70 14.66 -19.43
CA GLU A 65 5.13 15.48 -20.50
C GLU A 65 3.72 14.99 -20.90
N ASP A 66 3.47 13.68 -20.82
CA ASP A 66 2.18 13.07 -21.11
C ASP A 66 1.46 12.63 -19.83
N SER A 67 0.68 13.55 -19.26
CA SER A 67 -0.14 13.27 -18.08
C SER A 67 -1.29 12.29 -18.32
N SER A 68 -1.64 11.98 -19.58
CA SER A 68 -2.66 10.96 -19.90
C SER A 68 -2.23 9.54 -19.52
N ARG A 69 -0.93 9.35 -19.31
CA ARG A 69 -0.35 8.10 -18.81
C ARG A 69 -0.45 7.96 -17.29
N LEU A 70 -1.01 8.95 -16.59
CA LEU A 70 -1.24 8.90 -15.15
C LEU A 70 -2.74 8.79 -14.89
N LEU A 71 -3.13 7.83 -14.07
CA LEU A 71 -4.51 7.64 -13.62
C LEU A 71 -4.61 7.99 -12.14
N LEU A 72 -5.34 9.05 -11.80
CA LEU A 72 -5.56 9.40 -10.40
C LEU A 72 -6.68 8.54 -9.80
N LEU A 73 -6.35 7.79 -8.75
CA LEU A 73 -7.32 7.04 -7.96
C LEU A 73 -7.93 7.95 -6.90
N THR A 74 -9.26 7.99 -6.87
CA THR A 74 -10.04 8.84 -5.97
C THR A 74 -11.00 8.00 -5.14
N HIS A 75 -11.13 8.36 -3.87
CA HIS A 75 -12.09 7.77 -2.93
C HIS A 75 -12.15 8.62 -1.67
N GLU A 76 -13.28 8.58 -0.94
CA GLU A 76 -13.38 9.27 0.36
C GLU A 76 -12.36 8.75 1.39
N ASN A 77 -12.01 7.46 1.31
CA ASN A 77 -10.98 6.80 2.12
C ASN A 77 -9.61 6.72 1.42
N GLY A 78 -9.43 7.46 0.31
CA GLY A 78 -8.22 7.45 -0.52
C GLY A 78 -7.11 8.38 0.01
N ILE A 79 -6.12 8.67 -0.84
CA ILE A 79 -5.15 9.73 -0.56
C ILE A 79 -5.82 11.09 -0.82
N PRO A 80 -5.83 12.01 0.15
CA PRO A 80 -6.35 13.35 -0.07
C PRO A 80 -5.58 14.07 -1.18
N VAL A 81 -6.31 14.60 -2.16
CA VAL A 81 -5.74 15.36 -3.27
C VAL A 81 -5.83 16.85 -2.94
N ALA A 82 -4.69 17.53 -2.86
CA ALA A 82 -4.67 18.97 -2.60
C ALA A 82 -5.35 19.75 -3.75
N PRO A 83 -6.03 20.88 -3.47
CA PRO A 83 -6.70 21.66 -4.49
C PRO A 83 -5.78 22.03 -5.66
N GLY A 84 -6.20 21.75 -6.90
CA GLY A 84 -5.46 22.06 -8.11
C GLY A 84 -4.48 20.97 -8.55
N VAL A 85 -4.21 19.95 -7.72
CA VAL A 85 -3.41 18.78 -8.10
C VAL A 85 -4.21 17.85 -9.00
N ASP A 86 -5.51 17.73 -8.77
CA ASP A 86 -6.47 16.99 -9.60
C ASP A 86 -6.42 17.41 -11.07
N ARG A 87 -6.24 18.72 -11.34
CA ARG A 87 -6.14 19.27 -12.70
C ARG A 87 -4.92 18.79 -13.48
N LEU A 88 -3.92 18.21 -12.81
CA LEU A 88 -2.73 17.64 -13.43
C LEU A 88 -2.98 16.25 -14.01
N PHE A 89 -4.14 15.64 -13.70
CA PHE A 89 -4.52 14.32 -14.15
C PHE A 89 -5.75 14.44 -15.07
N PRO A 90 -5.61 14.18 -16.39
CA PRO A 90 -6.75 14.19 -17.30
C PRO A 90 -7.69 13.00 -17.03
N GLU A 91 -7.15 11.88 -16.53
CA GLU A 91 -7.87 10.66 -16.22
C GLU A 91 -7.95 10.44 -14.71
N THR A 92 -9.18 10.22 -14.22
CA THR A 92 -9.46 9.92 -12.82
C THR A 92 -10.38 8.71 -12.75
N ARG A 93 -10.22 7.87 -11.72
CA ARG A 93 -11.09 6.72 -11.46
C ARG A 93 -11.45 6.70 -9.99
N GLU A 94 -12.74 6.61 -9.72
CA GLU A 94 -13.23 6.28 -8.38
C GLU A 94 -13.01 4.79 -8.13
N HIS A 95 -12.47 4.45 -6.96
CA HIS A 95 -12.09 3.07 -6.60
C HIS A 95 -12.16 2.91 -5.08
N ASP A 96 -12.83 1.86 -4.59
CA ASP A 96 -12.85 1.54 -3.16
C ASP A 96 -11.53 0.85 -2.74
N PRO A 97 -10.69 1.48 -1.90
CA PRO A 97 -9.42 0.91 -1.49
C PRO A 97 -9.57 -0.34 -0.62
N SER A 98 -10.76 -0.70 -0.14
CA SER A 98 -10.99 -1.97 0.56
C SER A 98 -11.19 -3.16 -0.40
N ASP A 99 -11.44 -2.92 -1.69
CA ASP A 99 -11.63 -3.96 -2.69
C ASP A 99 -10.29 -4.40 -3.31
N MET A 100 -9.77 -5.51 -2.80
CA MET A 100 -8.51 -6.10 -3.29
C MET A 100 -8.59 -6.58 -4.74
N ASN A 101 -9.77 -6.99 -5.22
CA ASN A 101 -9.92 -7.47 -6.60
C ASN A 101 -9.84 -6.29 -7.57
N GLN A 102 -10.52 -5.18 -7.27
CA GLN A 102 -10.40 -3.95 -8.05
C GLN A 102 -8.97 -3.39 -8.01
N ALA A 103 -8.32 -3.42 -6.84
CA ALA A 103 -6.92 -3.02 -6.71
C ALA A 103 -6.00 -3.86 -7.63
N LEU A 104 -6.24 -5.18 -7.72
CA LEU A 104 -5.46 -6.09 -8.56
C LEU A 104 -5.74 -5.87 -10.05
N GLU A 105 -7.00 -5.64 -10.44
CA GLU A 105 -7.39 -5.27 -11.80
C GLU A 105 -6.67 -3.99 -12.24
N ILE A 106 -6.76 -2.92 -11.44
CA ILE A 106 -6.08 -1.64 -11.70
C ILE A 106 -4.57 -1.85 -11.80
N ALA A 107 -3.97 -2.60 -10.87
CA ALA A 107 -2.54 -2.86 -10.88
C ALA A 107 -2.08 -3.61 -12.15
N ARG A 108 -2.88 -4.57 -12.65
CA ARG A 108 -2.56 -5.38 -13.83
C ARG A 108 -2.84 -4.63 -15.13
N ASP A 109 -4.06 -4.18 -15.33
CA ASP A 109 -4.55 -3.74 -16.63
C ASP A 109 -3.96 -2.39 -17.03
N GLU A 110 -3.90 -1.44 -16.10
CA GLU A 110 -3.36 -0.12 -16.40
C GLU A 110 -1.86 -0.18 -16.65
N THR A 111 -1.14 -1.00 -15.88
CA THR A 111 0.29 -1.24 -16.14
C THR A 111 0.52 -1.87 -17.52
N LEU A 112 -0.33 -2.83 -17.93
CA LEU A 112 -0.24 -3.44 -19.27
C LEU A 112 -0.54 -2.46 -20.39
N LYS A 113 -1.44 -1.48 -20.16
CA LYS A 113 -1.73 -0.38 -21.10
C LYS A 113 -0.68 0.74 -21.06
N GLY A 114 0.31 0.66 -20.18
CA GLY A 114 1.34 1.71 -20.02
C GLY A 114 0.87 2.93 -19.22
N ILE A 115 -0.27 2.80 -18.53
CA ILE A 115 -0.88 3.78 -17.62
C ILE A 115 -0.44 3.47 -16.18
N ILE A 116 -0.15 4.52 -15.42
CA ILE A 116 0.37 4.44 -14.06
C ILE A 116 -0.70 4.93 -13.10
N PRO A 117 -1.32 4.03 -12.31
CA PRO A 117 -2.24 4.45 -11.26
C PRO A 117 -1.49 5.18 -10.16
N VAL A 118 -2.05 6.30 -9.70
CA VAL A 118 -1.46 7.16 -8.67
C VAL A 118 -2.52 7.37 -7.59
N GLY A 119 -2.14 7.14 -6.34
CA GLY A 119 -3.04 7.20 -5.18
C GLY A 119 -2.99 5.92 -4.35
N LEU A 120 -4.05 5.71 -3.57
CA LEU A 120 -4.21 4.53 -2.72
C LEU A 120 -4.81 3.39 -3.56
N LEU A 121 -4.06 2.31 -3.74
CA LEU A 121 -4.56 1.12 -4.44
C LEU A 121 -5.33 0.21 -3.48
N TYR A 122 -4.82 0.02 -2.26
CA TYR A 122 -5.46 -0.89 -1.31
C TYR A 122 -5.19 -0.50 0.13
N GLN A 123 -6.19 -0.68 0.99
CA GLN A 123 -6.07 -0.56 2.44
C GLN A 123 -7.03 -1.52 3.14
N ASN A 124 -6.50 -2.27 4.11
CA ASN A 124 -7.27 -3.07 5.05
C ASN A 124 -6.75 -2.81 6.47
N LYS A 125 -7.62 -2.24 7.31
CA LYS A 125 -7.30 -1.85 8.69
C LYS A 125 -7.63 -2.94 9.72
N ASP A 126 -8.22 -4.04 9.28
CA ASP A 126 -8.68 -5.14 10.14
C ASP A 126 -7.62 -6.23 10.31
N ILE A 127 -6.47 -6.10 9.64
CA ILE A 127 -5.35 -7.04 9.77
C ILE A 127 -4.56 -6.72 11.05
N PRO A 128 -4.45 -7.66 12.01
CA PRO A 128 -3.67 -7.45 13.23
C PRO A 128 -2.19 -7.16 12.91
N CYS A 129 -1.59 -6.22 13.64
CA CYS A 129 -0.15 -6.00 13.57
C CYS A 129 0.58 -7.08 14.36
N TYR A 130 1.85 -7.32 14.00
CA TYR A 130 2.72 -8.23 14.76
C TYR A 130 2.77 -7.86 16.24
N SER A 131 2.82 -6.56 16.57
CA SER A 131 2.80 -6.06 17.94
C SER A 131 1.57 -6.49 18.72
N ASP A 132 0.40 -6.53 18.07
CA ASP A 132 -0.87 -6.91 18.72
C ASP A 132 -0.86 -8.39 19.08
N LEU A 133 -0.26 -9.22 18.23
CA LEU A 133 -0.13 -10.66 18.45
C LEU A 133 0.97 -11.01 19.45
N SER A 134 2.12 -10.30 19.39
CA SER A 134 3.26 -10.59 20.26
C SER A 134 3.11 -10.06 21.68
N ALA A 135 2.24 -9.07 21.91
CA ALA A 135 1.99 -8.50 23.23
C ALA A 135 1.06 -9.36 24.11
N VAL A 136 0.44 -10.42 23.54
CA VAL A 136 -0.45 -11.31 24.28
C VAL A 136 0.31 -11.98 25.43
N GLY A 137 -0.17 -11.80 26.66
CA GLY A 137 0.43 -12.39 27.86
C GLY A 137 1.64 -11.62 28.41
N HIS A 138 2.00 -10.48 27.84
CA HIS A 138 3.09 -9.64 28.35
C HIS A 138 2.83 -9.19 29.80
N ASP A 139 1.56 -8.89 30.14
CA ASP A 139 1.15 -8.41 31.47
C ASP A 139 0.85 -9.54 32.47
N ALA A 140 1.05 -10.82 32.07
CA ALA A 140 0.82 -11.94 32.97
C ALA A 140 1.92 -12.01 34.06
N THR A 141 1.48 -12.21 35.31
CA THR A 141 2.40 -12.40 36.43
C THR A 141 3.14 -13.74 36.33
N ASP A 142 4.26 -13.87 37.04
CA ASP A 142 5.02 -15.12 37.08
C ASP A 142 4.17 -16.28 37.59
N GLU A 143 3.31 -16.05 38.60
CA GLU A 143 2.37 -17.05 39.10
C GLU A 143 1.39 -17.50 38.00
N GLN A 144 0.79 -16.56 37.26
CA GLN A 144 -0.11 -16.89 36.16
C GLN A 144 0.58 -17.71 35.06
N LYS A 145 1.83 -17.36 34.73
CA LYS A 145 2.64 -18.10 33.74
C LYS A 145 2.96 -19.52 34.21
N ILE A 146 3.34 -19.69 35.48
CA ILE A 146 3.62 -21.01 36.07
C ILE A 146 2.35 -21.87 36.06
N THR A 147 1.21 -21.34 36.51
CA THR A 147 -0.06 -22.08 36.52
C THR A 147 -0.48 -22.49 35.10
N ALA A 148 -0.41 -21.58 34.13
CA ALA A 148 -0.75 -21.88 32.74
C ALA A 148 0.17 -22.97 32.15
N THR A 149 1.47 -22.91 32.47
CA THR A 149 2.44 -23.90 32.01
C THR A 149 2.18 -25.28 32.61
N ASN A 150 1.92 -25.35 33.93
CA ASN A 150 1.60 -26.60 34.60
C ASN A 150 0.32 -27.23 34.03
N ASN A 151 -0.75 -26.44 33.86
CA ASN A 151 -2.00 -26.92 33.25
C ASN A 151 -1.78 -27.46 31.83
N ALA A 152 -0.91 -26.82 31.03
CA ALA A 152 -0.57 -27.30 29.71
C ALA A 152 0.22 -28.62 29.77
N LEU A 153 1.18 -28.75 30.70
CA LEU A 153 1.96 -29.98 30.89
C LEU A 153 1.09 -31.15 31.38
N ASP A 154 0.16 -30.89 32.30
CA ASP A 154 -0.78 -31.89 32.82
C ASP A 154 -1.67 -32.47 31.71
N SER A 155 -1.98 -31.70 30.66
CA SER A 155 -2.75 -32.19 29.50
C SER A 155 -2.02 -33.28 28.70
N PHE A 156 -0.70 -33.44 28.89
CA PHE A 156 0.13 -34.47 28.26
C PHE A 156 0.43 -35.66 29.18
N ALA A 157 -0.04 -35.64 30.44
CA ALA A 157 0.14 -36.77 31.33
C ALA A 157 -0.76 -37.95 30.88
N ILE A 158 -0.15 -39.11 30.65
CA ILE A 158 -0.81 -40.39 30.30
C ILE A 158 -1.16 -41.14 31.59
#